data_AF-A0AAD4G6L0-F1
#
_entry.id   AF-A0AAD4G6L0-F1
#
_cell.length_a   1.000
_cell.length_b   1.000
_cell.length_c   1.000
_cell.angle_alpha   90.00
_cell.angle_beta   90.00
_cell.angle_gamma   90.00
#
_symmetry.space_group_name_H-M   'P 1'
#
loop_
_entity.id
_entity.type
_entity.pdbx_description
1 polymer ?
#
loop_
_entity_poly.entity_id
_entity_poly.type
_entity_poly.pdbx_seq_one_letter_code
_entity_poly.pdbx_strand_id
1 'polypeptide(L)'
;PSYILYYQCLDVARAERVSESAKRHRKILRDNIQGITKPAIRRLARRGGVKRISGLIYEETRGVLKIFLENVIRDSVTYTEHAKRKTVTALDVVYALKRSGRTLYGFGA
;
A
#
# COMPACT_ATOMS: atom_id res chain seq x y z
N PRO A 1 -22.02 -19.58 -50.33
CA PRO A 1 -21.70 -20.83 -49.61
C PRO A 1 -20.28 -20.92 -49.02
N SER A 2 -19.33 -20.08 -49.45
CA SER A 2 -17.88 -20.29 -49.16
C SER A 2 -17.29 -19.48 -48.00
N TYR A 3 -18.02 -18.54 -47.38
CA TYR A 3 -17.48 -17.68 -46.31
C TYR A 3 -17.87 -18.14 -44.89
N ILE A 4 -18.89 -18.98 -44.75
CA ILE A 4 -19.38 -19.45 -43.44
C ILE A 4 -18.38 -20.40 -42.77
N LEU A 5 -17.68 -21.23 -43.56
CA LEU A 5 -16.68 -22.18 -43.04
C LEU A 5 -15.33 -21.52 -42.67
N TYR A 6 -15.07 -20.30 -43.14
CA TYR A 6 -13.84 -19.58 -42.78
C TYR A 6 -13.93 -18.92 -41.40
N TYR A 7 -15.13 -18.43 -41.03
CA TYR A 7 -15.36 -17.87 -39.70
C TYR A 7 -15.46 -18.94 -38.62
N GLN A 8 -16.04 -20.10 -38.92
CA GLN A 8 -16.19 -21.17 -37.91
C GLN A 8 -14.86 -21.88 -37.56
N CYS A 9 -13.82 -21.74 -38.40
CA CYS A 9 -12.48 -22.26 -38.13
C CYS A 9 -11.63 -21.33 -37.23
N LEU A 10 -12.00 -20.04 -37.11
CA LEU A 10 -11.28 -19.05 -36.30
C LEU A 10 -11.73 -19.00 -34.83
N ASP A 11 -12.87 -19.62 -34.48
CA ASP A 11 -13.41 -19.60 -33.11
C ASP A 11 -12.86 -20.72 -32.20
N VAL A 12 -12.13 -21.71 -32.72
CA VAL A 12 -11.69 -22.89 -31.93
C VAL A 12 -10.28 -22.72 -31.30
N ALA A 13 -9.55 -21.64 -31.60
CA ALA A 13 -8.13 -21.52 -31.23
C ALA A 13 -7.77 -20.40 -30.23
N ARG A 14 -8.70 -19.99 -29.34
CA ARG A 14 -8.36 -19.22 -28.13
C ARG A 14 -8.83 -19.94 -26.87
N ALA A 15 -8.26 -21.13 -26.66
CA ALA A 15 -8.11 -21.65 -25.31
C ALA A 15 -7.18 -20.68 -24.56
N GLU A 16 -7.77 -19.77 -23.79
CA GLU A 16 -7.04 -18.99 -22.79
C GLU A 16 -6.37 -19.97 -21.85
N ARG A 17 -5.06 -20.19 -22.06
CA ARG A 17 -4.20 -20.80 -21.04
C ARG A 17 -4.16 -19.81 -19.87
N VAL A 18 -5.09 -19.95 -18.94
CA VAL A 18 -4.88 -19.48 -17.57
C VAL A 18 -3.73 -20.33 -17.05
N SER A 19 -2.51 -19.83 -17.20
CA SER A 19 -1.38 -20.37 -16.46
C SER A 19 -1.75 -20.23 -14.99
N GLU A 20 -2.05 -21.35 -14.34
CA GLU A 20 -2.36 -21.37 -12.92
C GLU A 20 -1.08 -21.00 -12.17
N SER A 21 -0.89 -19.69 -11.98
CA SER A 21 0.20 -19.13 -11.20
C SER A 21 0.11 -19.76 -9.82
N ALA A 22 1.15 -20.49 -9.41
CA ALA A 22 1.27 -21.05 -8.07
C ALA A 22 0.79 -20.02 -7.04
N LYS A 23 -0.31 -20.33 -6.34
CA LYS A 23 -0.91 -19.43 -5.35
C LYS A 23 0.17 -19.13 -4.31
N ARG A 24 0.67 -17.90 -4.32
CA ARG A 24 1.69 -17.48 -3.35
C ARG A 24 1.05 -17.49 -1.98
N HIS A 25 1.51 -18.39 -1.13
CA HIS A 25 1.11 -18.37 0.28
C HIS A 25 1.54 -17.02 0.88
N ARG A 26 0.60 -16.36 1.56
CA ARG A 26 0.84 -15.06 2.19
C ARG A 26 1.92 -15.22 3.25
N LYS A 27 3.00 -14.43 3.14
CA LYS A 27 4.04 -14.38 4.18
C LYS A 27 3.43 -13.92 5.50
N ILE A 28 3.78 -14.59 6.59
CA ILE A 28 3.45 -14.12 7.93
C ILE A 28 4.27 -12.87 8.20
N LEU A 29 3.61 -11.75 8.44
CA LEU A 29 4.27 -10.48 8.78
C LEU A 29 4.64 -10.51 10.26
N ARG A 30 5.92 -10.36 10.58
CA ARG A 30 6.44 -10.23 11.96
C ARG A 30 7.46 -9.10 12.00
N ASP A 31 7.38 -8.25 13.01
CA ASP A 31 8.39 -7.23 13.38
C ASP A 31 8.90 -6.32 12.25
N ASN A 32 8.06 -6.03 11.24
CA ASN A 32 8.40 -5.15 10.11
C ASN A 32 8.81 -3.74 10.55
N ILE A 33 8.47 -3.34 11.78
CA ILE A 33 8.88 -2.06 12.35
C ILE A 33 10.41 -1.93 12.43
N GLN A 34 11.13 -3.04 12.61
CA GLN A 34 12.60 -3.05 12.60
C GLN A 34 13.18 -2.83 11.19
N GLY A 35 12.36 -3.00 10.14
CA GLY A 35 12.70 -2.62 8.77
C GLY A 35 12.87 -1.11 8.57
N ILE A 36 12.37 -0.29 9.51
CA ILE A 36 12.72 1.14 9.56
C ILE A 36 14.10 1.27 10.18
N THR A 37 15.12 1.31 9.32
CA THR A 37 16.52 1.22 9.72
C THR A 37 17.04 2.51 10.38
N LYS A 38 18.04 2.39 11.25
CA LYS A 38 18.75 3.53 11.86
C LYS A 38 19.21 4.61 10.86
N PRO A 39 19.79 4.29 9.68
CA PRO A 39 20.13 5.31 8.69
C PRO A 39 18.91 6.01 8.09
N ALA A 40 17.75 5.36 7.95
CA ALA A 40 16.53 6.03 7.49
C ALA A 40 16.04 7.07 8.50
N ILE A 41 16.00 6.71 9.78
CA ILE A 41 15.66 7.64 10.87
C ILE A 41 16.66 8.80 10.92
N ARG A 42 17.96 8.52 10.75
CA ARG A 42 18.99 9.57 10.66
C ARG A 42 18.70 10.54 9.51
N ARG A 43 18.37 10.06 8.31
CA ARG A 43 18.05 10.93 7.16
C ARG A 43 16.84 11.83 7.45
N LEU A 44 15.79 11.30 8.09
CA LEU A 44 14.62 12.09 8.49
C LEU A 44 15.01 13.17 9.51
N ALA A 45 15.74 12.81 10.56
CA ALA A 45 16.20 13.75 11.57
C ALA A 45 17.12 14.84 10.99
N ARG A 46 18.02 14.47 10.05
CA ARG A 46 18.85 15.46 9.34
C ARG A 46 18.04 16.43 8.51
N ARG A 47 17.00 15.95 7.80
CA ARG A 47 16.07 16.82 7.07
C ARG A 47 15.35 17.78 8.03
N GLY A 48 15.06 17.35 9.26
CA GLY A 48 14.53 18.18 10.33
C GLY A 48 15.56 19.09 11.04
N GLY A 49 16.80 19.20 10.54
CA GLY A 49 17.82 20.08 11.13
C GLY A 49 18.48 19.55 12.40
N VAL A 50 18.26 18.29 12.78
CA VAL A 50 18.82 17.71 14.00
C VAL A 50 20.33 17.51 13.84
N LYS A 51 21.15 18.11 14.73
CA LYS A 51 22.63 18.05 14.69
C LYS A 51 23.24 16.85 15.42
N ARG A 52 22.68 16.39 16.54
CA ARG A 52 23.11 15.18 17.26
C ARG A 52 21.89 14.36 17.66
N ILE A 53 22.01 13.03 17.65
CA ILE A 53 20.89 12.10 17.90
C ILE A 53 21.34 11.10 18.96
N SER A 54 20.55 10.97 20.03
CA SER A 54 20.77 9.95 21.07
C SER A 54 20.42 8.55 20.58
N GLY A 55 21.04 7.52 21.17
CA GLY A 55 20.81 6.12 20.81
C GLY A 55 19.37 5.64 21.07
N LEU A 56 18.70 6.19 22.08
CA LEU A 56 17.33 5.79 22.45
C LEU A 56 16.27 6.26 21.43
N ILE A 57 16.57 7.29 20.65
CA ILE A 57 15.62 7.89 19.69
C ILE A 57 15.23 6.91 18.58
N TYR A 58 16.06 5.91 18.26
CA TYR A 58 15.73 4.97 17.18
C TYR A 58 14.52 4.08 17.51
N GLU A 59 14.40 3.62 18.75
CA GLU A 59 13.22 2.82 19.15
C GLU A 59 12.02 3.72 19.42
N GLU A 60 12.24 4.89 20.03
CA GLU A 60 11.17 5.87 20.26
C GLU A 60 10.50 6.31 18.94
N THR A 61 11.31 6.64 17.93
CA THR A 61 10.80 7.05 16.61
C THR A 61 9.99 5.93 15.96
N ARG A 62 10.37 4.66 16.17
CA ARG A 62 9.61 3.51 15.68
C ARG A 62 8.26 3.38 16.39
N GLY A 63 8.21 3.58 17.70
CA GLY A 63 6.97 3.62 18.47
C GLY A 63 6.01 4.69 17.96
N VAL A 64 6.49 5.92 17.82
CA VAL A 64 5.69 7.06 17.32
C VAL A 64 5.21 6.81 15.88
N LEU A 65 6.08 6.31 15.01
CA LEU A 65 5.71 5.99 13.62
C LEU A 65 4.63 4.92 13.55
N LYS A 66 4.71 3.89 14.40
CA LYS A 66 3.71 2.83 14.46
C LYS A 66 2.34 3.38 14.84
N ILE A 67 2.27 4.19 15.89
CA ILE A 67 1.02 4.82 16.36
C ILE A 67 0.43 5.72 15.25
N PHE A 68 1.28 6.51 14.59
CA PHE A 68 0.84 7.36 13.48
C PHE A 68 0.20 6.56 12.35
N LEU A 69 0.86 5.49 11.90
CA LEU A 69 0.37 4.64 10.82
C LEU A 69 -0.89 3.87 11.22
N GLU A 70 -0.96 3.35 12.45
CA GLU A 70 -2.16 2.67 12.95
C GLU A 70 -3.40 3.57 12.88
N ASN A 71 -3.26 4.84 13.27
CA ASN A 71 -4.36 5.79 13.23
C ASN A 71 -4.81 6.11 11.80
N VAL A 72 -3.86 6.38 10.89
CA VAL A 72 -4.19 6.72 9.49
C VAL A 72 -4.78 5.51 8.76
N ILE A 73 -4.21 4.32 8.96
CA ILE A 73 -4.66 3.09 8.28
C ILE A 73 -6.04 2.67 8.80
N ARG A 74 -6.31 2.79 10.10
CA ARG A 74 -7.63 2.49 10.68
C ARG A 74 -8.72 3.28 9.98
N ASP A 75 -8.54 4.59 9.86
CA ASP A 75 -9.50 5.47 9.19
C ASP A 75 -9.59 5.18 7.68
N SER A 76 -8.46 4.89 7.02
CA SER A 76 -8.43 4.56 5.59
C SER A 76 -9.20 3.26 5.29
N VAL A 77 -9.08 2.26 6.17
CA VAL A 77 -9.83 1.00 6.06
C VAL A 77 -11.32 1.25 6.28
N THR A 78 -11.71 2.10 7.24
CA THR A 78 -13.11 2.47 7.45
C THR A 78 -13.76 3.07 6.19
N TYR A 79 -13.07 3.97 5.47
CA TYR A 79 -13.57 4.51 4.20
C TYR A 79 -13.69 3.44 3.11
N THR A 80 -12.72 2.53 3.06
CA THR A 80 -12.70 1.42 2.09
C THR A 80 -13.88 0.46 2.32
N GLU A 81 -14.14 0.10 3.58
CA GLU A 81 -15.24 -0.75 4.00
C GLU A 81 -16.60 -0.08 3.76
N HIS A 82 -16.73 1.21 4.06
CA HIS A 82 -17.95 1.98 3.79
C HIS A 82 -18.30 1.97 2.29
N ALA A 83 -17.30 2.04 1.43
CA ALA A 83 -17.46 1.95 -0.02
C ALA A 83 -17.60 0.51 -0.54
N LYS A 84 -17.68 -0.51 0.33
CA LYS A 84 -17.77 -1.94 -0.01
C LYS A 84 -16.65 -2.45 -0.91
N ARG A 85 -15.47 -1.80 -0.86
CA ARG A 85 -14.27 -2.19 -1.61
C ARG A 85 -13.39 -3.07 -0.75
N LYS A 86 -12.59 -3.95 -1.39
CA LYS A 86 -11.55 -4.75 -0.71
C LYS A 86 -10.15 -4.15 -0.88
N THR A 87 -10.02 -3.11 -1.70
CA THR A 87 -8.76 -2.46 -2.05
C THR A 87 -8.79 -1.03 -1.51
N VAL A 88 -7.83 -0.71 -0.65
CA VAL A 88 -7.61 0.67 -0.18
C VAL A 88 -7.07 1.50 -1.35
N THR A 89 -7.72 2.62 -1.62
CA THR A 89 -7.33 3.56 -2.68
C THR A 89 -6.51 4.73 -2.12
N ALA A 90 -5.80 5.45 -2.97
CA ALA A 90 -5.09 6.66 -2.58
C ALA A 90 -6.04 7.72 -1.97
N LEU A 91 -7.26 7.84 -2.49
CA LEU A 91 -8.27 8.78 -1.99
C LEU A 91 -8.70 8.45 -0.56
N ASP A 92 -8.84 7.17 -0.21
CA ASP A 92 -9.21 6.76 1.16
C ASP A 92 -8.17 7.25 2.18
N VAL A 93 -6.88 7.20 1.80
CA VAL A 93 -5.76 7.71 2.63
C VAL A 93 -5.77 9.23 2.69
N VAL A 94 -6.01 9.92 1.57
CA VAL A 94 -6.12 11.39 1.54
C VAL A 94 -7.26 11.87 2.43
N TYR A 95 -8.40 11.19 2.43
CA TYR A 95 -9.54 11.52 3.28
C TYR A 95 -9.27 11.23 4.77
N ALA A 96 -8.62 10.12 5.09
CA ALA A 96 -8.17 9.83 6.47
C ALA A 96 -7.21 10.92 6.98
N LEU A 97 -6.25 11.31 6.15
CA LEU A 97 -5.28 12.36 6.48
C LEU A 97 -5.95 13.73 6.65
N LYS A 98 -6.90 14.09 5.76
CA LYS A 98 -7.69 15.32 5.87
C LYS A 98 -8.50 15.37 7.17
N ARG A 99 -9.11 14.26 7.59
CA ARG A 99 -9.83 14.15 8.88
C ARG A 99 -8.91 14.40 10.08
N SER A 100 -7.66 13.93 10.01
CA SER A 100 -6.65 14.17 11.05
C SER A 100 -5.99 15.56 11.01
N GLY A 101 -6.46 16.47 10.14
CA GLY A 101 -5.89 17.81 9.98
C GLY A 101 -4.57 17.87 9.19
N ARG A 102 -4.23 16.81 8.44
CA ARG A 102 -2.97 16.66 7.71
C ARG A 102 -3.21 16.54 6.20
N THR A 103 -3.69 17.61 5.57
CA THR A 103 -4.01 17.58 4.14
C THR A 103 -2.79 17.25 3.28
N LEU A 104 -2.93 16.23 2.43
CA LEU A 104 -1.88 15.77 1.50
C LEU A 104 -2.28 16.09 0.05
N TYR A 105 -1.37 16.73 -0.69
CA TYR A 105 -1.57 17.12 -2.10
C TYR A 105 -0.85 16.14 -3.05
N GLY A 106 -1.35 16.04 -4.29
CA GLY A 106 -0.70 15.26 -5.36
C GLY A 106 -1.18 13.81 -5.53
N PHE A 107 -2.26 13.41 -4.85
CA PHE A 107 -2.77 12.02 -4.84
C PHE A 107 -4.25 11.88 -5.24
N GLY A 108 -4.83 12.88 -5.91
CA GLY A 108 -6.16 12.80 -6.53
C GLY A 108 -5.99 12.62 -8.04
N ALA A 109 -6.05 11.37 -8.50
CA ALA A 109 -6.15 11.03 -9.92
C ALA A 109 -7.62 10.84 -10.28
#